data_AF-A0A9X2FQQ6-F1
#
_entry.id   AF-A0A9X2FQQ6-F1
#
_cell.length_a   1.000
_cell.length_b   1.000
_cell.length_c   1.000
_cell.angle_alpha   90.00
_cell.angle_beta   90.00
_cell.angle_gamma   90.00
#
_symmetry.space_group_name_H-M   'P 1'
#
loop_
_entity.id
_entity.type
_entity.pdbx_description
1 polymer ?
#
loop_
_entity_poly.entity_id
_entity_poly.type
_entity_poly.pdbx_seq_one_letter_code
_entity_poly.pdbx_strand_id
1 'polypeptide(L)'
;MDIRVHDAPESLPMRDAAEVAARLRRWVPLGGEIAQAWSTAGRVVEHGGRYPACQFDEAGLPLVQMRALIAELRPVLSSSGIVGWLGTPCAALGGLRP
;
A
#
# COMPACT_ATOMS: atom_id res chain seq x y z
N MET A 1 28.78 0.52 3.70
CA MET A 1 27.78 1.38 3.03
C MET A 1 26.47 0.63 3.12
N ASP A 2 25.83 0.73 4.29
CA ASP A 2 24.64 -0.03 4.62
C ASP A 2 23.42 0.63 3.99
N ILE A 3 22.76 -0.11 3.11
CA ILE A 3 21.46 0.27 2.55
C ILE A 3 20.47 0.15 3.71
N ARG A 4 20.23 1.27 4.41
CA ARG A 4 19.11 1.38 5.35
C ARG A 4 17.85 1.05 4.55
N VAL A 5 17.27 -0.10 4.86
CA VAL A 5 15.88 -0.42 4.58
C VAL A 5 15.10 0.84 4.95
N HIS A 6 14.56 1.53 3.95
CA HIS A 6 13.65 2.64 4.21
C HIS A 6 12.40 2.00 4.79
N ASP A 7 12.37 1.88 6.11
CA ASP A 7 11.18 1.55 6.86
C ASP A 7 10.06 2.45 6.36
N ALA A 8 8.86 1.89 6.26
CA ALA A 8 7.67 2.70 6.10
C ALA A 8 7.73 3.78 7.19
N PRO A 9 7.52 5.07 6.86
CA PRO A 9 7.62 6.13 7.86
C PRO A 9 6.71 5.77 9.03
N GLU A 10 7.23 5.88 10.26
CA GLU A 10 6.72 5.27 11.51
C GLU A 10 5.22 5.50 11.81
N SER A 11 4.56 6.39 11.05
CA SER A 11 3.19 6.83 11.24
C SER A 11 2.23 6.49 10.09
N LEU A 12 2.67 5.78 9.02
CA LEU A 12 1.77 5.30 7.97
C LEU A 12 1.02 4.04 8.44
N PRO A 13 -0.32 4.03 8.51
CA PRO A 13 -1.05 2.84 8.91
C PRO A 13 -0.85 1.70 7.89
N MET A 14 -0.38 0.55 8.36
CA MET A 14 -0.08 -0.62 7.55
C MET A 14 -1.01 -1.78 7.93
N ARG A 15 -1.53 -2.49 6.93
CA ARG A 15 -2.32 -3.71 7.10
C ARG A 15 -1.53 -4.94 6.70
N ASP A 16 -1.62 -6.01 7.45
CA ASP A 16 -1.09 -7.31 6.98
C ASP A 16 -2.09 -8.02 6.05
N ALA A 17 -1.66 -9.13 5.44
CA ALA A 17 -2.50 -9.90 4.53
C ALA A 17 -3.76 -10.48 5.20
N ALA A 18 -3.69 -10.84 6.49
CA ALA A 18 -4.83 -11.37 7.23
C ALA A 18 -5.88 -10.27 7.51
N GLU A 19 -5.44 -9.05 7.82
CA GLU A 19 -6.31 -7.89 8.00
C GLU A 19 -6.99 -7.44 6.70
N VAL A 20 -6.29 -7.53 5.56
CA VAL A 20 -6.90 -7.32 4.24
C VAL A 20 -7.93 -8.42 3.96
N ALA A 21 -7.59 -9.68 4.25
CA ALA A 21 -8.47 -10.84 4.03
C ALA A 21 -9.75 -10.78 4.88
N ALA A 22 -9.63 -10.44 6.17
CA ALA A 22 -10.74 -10.33 7.11
C ALA A 22 -11.80 -9.33 6.62
N ARG A 23 -11.36 -8.22 6.01
CA ARG A 23 -12.26 -7.19 5.47
C ARG A 23 -13.00 -7.64 4.21
N LEU A 24 -12.43 -8.55 3.43
CA LEU A 24 -13.06 -9.10 2.23
C LEU A 24 -14.23 -10.06 2.53
N ARG A 25 -14.56 -10.30 3.82
CA ARG A 25 -15.73 -11.04 4.35
C ARG A 25 -16.03 -12.34 3.58
N ARG A 26 -16.82 -12.27 2.51
CA ARG A 26 -17.21 -13.43 1.68
C ARG A 26 -16.02 -14.14 1.00
N TRP A 27 -14.85 -13.50 0.93
CA TRP A 27 -13.64 -14.05 0.32
C TRP A 27 -12.54 -14.42 1.33
N VAL A 28 -12.83 -14.44 2.63
CA VAL A 28 -11.85 -14.67 3.71
C VAL A 28 -10.88 -15.85 3.47
N PRO A 29 -11.29 -17.02 2.93
CA PRO A 29 -10.36 -18.12 2.66
C PRO A 29 -9.29 -17.78 1.60
N LEU A 30 -9.60 -16.84 0.70
CA LEU A 30 -8.76 -16.44 -0.44
C LEU A 30 -8.16 -15.04 -0.26
N GLY A 31 -8.49 -14.32 0.81
CA GLY A 31 -8.20 -12.89 0.91
C GLY A 31 -6.72 -12.54 0.91
N GLY A 32 -5.87 -13.40 1.50
CA GLY A 32 -4.42 -13.23 1.46
C GLY A 32 -3.83 -13.48 0.07
N GLU A 33 -4.30 -14.51 -0.63
CA GLU A 33 -3.91 -14.80 -2.02
C GLU A 33 -4.38 -13.70 -2.98
N ILE A 34 -5.58 -13.15 -2.73
CA ILE A 34 -6.13 -12.02 -3.49
C ILE A 34 -5.28 -10.76 -3.29
N ALA A 35 -4.89 -10.45 -2.05
CA ALA A 35 -4.00 -9.32 -1.76
C ALA A 35 -2.64 -9.47 -2.45
N GLN A 36 -2.05 -10.67 -2.39
CA GLN A 36 -0.81 -10.98 -3.09
C GLN A 36 -0.97 -10.85 -4.61
N ALA A 37 -2.07 -11.37 -5.17
CA ALA A 37 -2.37 -11.24 -6.60
C ALA A 37 -2.51 -9.78 -7.02
N TRP A 38 -3.09 -8.92 -6.18
CA TRP A 38 -3.13 -7.48 -6.44
C TRP A 38 -1.74 -6.83 -6.41
N SER A 39 -0.87 -7.24 -5.48
CA SER A 39 0.53 -6.77 -5.39
C SER A 39 1.30 -7.11 -6.66
N THR A 40 1.25 -8.38 -7.07
CA THR A 40 1.88 -8.91 -8.29
C THR A 40 1.34 -8.22 -9.54
N ALA A 41 0.02 -8.00 -9.62
CA ALA A 41 -0.61 -7.29 -10.73
C ALA A 41 -0.41 -5.76 -10.70
N GLY A 42 0.30 -5.24 -9.71
CA GLY A 42 0.57 -3.80 -9.57
C GLY A 42 -0.62 -2.93 -9.23
N ARG A 43 -1.65 -3.52 -8.62
CA ARG A 43 -2.84 -2.82 -8.16
C ARG A 43 -2.67 -2.24 -6.76
N VAL A 44 -1.77 -2.81 -5.97
CA VAL A 44 -1.37 -2.31 -4.66
C VAL A 44 0.16 -2.37 -4.55
N VAL A 45 0.71 -1.65 -3.59
CA VAL A 45 2.10 -1.78 -3.15
C VAL A 45 2.15 -2.44 -1.78
N GLU A 46 3.15 -3.31 -1.61
CA GLU A 46 3.51 -3.88 -0.32
C GLU A 46 4.92 -3.44 0.09
N HIS A 47 5.17 -3.51 1.38
CA HIS A 47 6.49 -3.40 1.98
C HIS A 47 6.58 -4.36 3.17
N GLY A 48 7.55 -5.29 3.13
CA GLY A 48 7.75 -6.26 4.22
C GLY A 48 6.52 -7.14 4.50
N GLY A 49 5.78 -7.55 3.47
CA GLY A 49 4.55 -8.36 3.62
C GLY A 49 3.34 -7.59 4.15
N ARG A 50 3.41 -6.25 4.21
CA ARG A 50 2.34 -5.37 4.69
C ARG A 50 1.97 -4.34 3.62
N TYR A 51 0.73 -3.87 3.66
CA TYR A 51 0.13 -2.99 2.68
C TYR A 51 -0.31 -1.68 3.35
N PRO A 52 0.05 -0.49 2.83
CA PRO A 52 -0.53 0.76 3.29
C PRO A 52 -2.06 0.73 3.28
N ALA A 53 -2.68 1.07 4.43
CA ALA A 53 -4.12 0.99 4.63
C ALA A 53 -4.90 1.93 3.69
N CYS A 54 -4.29 3.06 3.32
CA CYS A 54 -4.89 4.08 2.44
C CYS A 54 -5.17 3.58 1.02
N GLN A 55 -4.65 2.41 0.63
CA GLN A 55 -4.90 1.82 -0.68
C GLN A 55 -6.26 1.13 -0.78
N PHE A 56 -6.95 0.90 0.34
CA PHE A 56 -8.15 0.09 0.40
C PHE A 56 -9.35 0.87 0.95
N ASP A 57 -10.54 0.49 0.51
CA ASP A 57 -11.78 0.91 1.15
C ASP A 57 -12.04 0.13 2.46
N GLU A 58 -13.19 0.42 3.08
CA GLU A 58 -13.66 -0.25 4.30
C GLU A 58 -13.91 -1.76 4.10
N ALA A 59 -14.20 -2.19 2.87
CA ALA A 59 -14.38 -3.59 2.50
C ALA A 59 -13.05 -4.29 2.16
N GLY A 60 -11.91 -3.59 2.21
CA GLY A 60 -10.61 -4.15 1.88
C GLY A 60 -10.34 -4.27 0.38
N LEU A 61 -11.14 -3.62 -0.48
CA LEU A 61 -10.90 -3.60 -1.93
C LEU A 61 -9.95 -2.45 -2.30
N PRO A 62 -9.06 -2.63 -3.30
CA PRO A 62 -8.19 -1.57 -3.77
C PRO A 62 -9.00 -0.40 -4.33
N LEU A 63 -8.74 0.81 -3.82
CA LEU A 63 -9.32 2.05 -4.33
C LEU A 63 -8.87 2.28 -5.78
N VAL A 64 -9.80 2.67 -6.64
CA VAL A 64 -9.52 2.93 -8.07
C VAL A 64 -8.50 4.05 -8.24
N GLN A 65 -8.60 5.10 -7.43
CA GLN A 65 -7.71 6.25 -7.44
C GLN A 65 -6.29 5.85 -7.04
N MET A 66 -6.16 5.03 -5.99
CA MET A 66 -4.86 4.54 -5.53
C MET A 66 -4.22 3.60 -6.55
N ARG A 67 -5.01 2.74 -7.20
CA ARG A 67 -4.53 1.92 -8.32
C ARG A 67 -3.96 2.76 -9.47
N ALA A 68 -4.67 3.82 -9.86
CA ALA A 68 -4.20 4.71 -10.91
C ALA A 68 -2.90 5.41 -10.50
N LEU A 69 -2.85 5.96 -9.28
CA LEU A 69 -1.67 6.62 -8.74
C LEU A 69 -0.45 5.67 -8.69
N ILE A 70 -0.63 4.44 -8.23
CA ILE A 70 0.45 3.43 -8.19
C ILE A 70 0.95 3.10 -9.60
N ALA A 71 0.05 2.99 -10.58
CA ALA A 71 0.42 2.73 -11.97
C ALA A 71 1.29 3.88 -12.53
N GLU A 72 0.97 5.13 -12.19
CA GLU A 72 1.75 6.31 -12.60
C GLU A 72 3.10 6.43 -11.88
N LEU A 73 3.20 5.99 -10.62
CA LEU A 73 4.43 6.11 -9.83
C LEU A 73 5.44 4.99 -10.10
N ARG A 74 4.98 3.79 -10.46
CA ARG A 74 5.84 2.61 -10.68
C ARG A 74 6.98 2.77 -11.70
N PRO A 75 6.84 3.55 -12.78
CA PRO A 75 7.94 3.81 -13.71
C PRO A 75 9.13 4.54 -13.07
N VAL A 76 8.91 5.29 -11.99
CA VAL A 76 9.91 6.18 -11.38
C VAL A 76 10.24 5.84 -9.92
N LEU A 77 9.40 5.07 -9.23
CA LEU A 77 9.58 4.66 -7.84
C LEU A 77 9.43 3.15 -7.67
N SER A 78 10.32 2.55 -6.87
CA SER A 78 10.16 1.18 -6.37
C SER A 78 8.96 1.08 -5.42
N SER A 79 8.49 -0.13 -5.12
CA SER A 79 7.44 -0.34 -4.11
C SER A 79 7.79 0.31 -2.76
N SER A 80 9.04 0.18 -2.30
CA SER A 80 9.50 0.85 -1.08
C SER A 80 9.51 2.38 -1.22
N GLY A 81 9.90 2.91 -2.39
CA GLY A 81 9.84 4.33 -2.68
C GLY A 81 8.42 4.88 -2.67
N ILE A 82 7.46 4.15 -3.22
CA ILE A 82 6.04 4.53 -3.20
C ILE A 82 5.50 4.52 -1.77
N VAL A 83 5.81 3.49 -0.97
CA VAL A 83 5.39 3.42 0.44
C VAL A 83 6.01 4.56 1.26
N GLY A 84 7.29 4.88 1.03
CA GLY A 84 7.94 6.04 1.65
C GLY A 84 7.26 7.35 1.27
N TRP A 85 6.96 7.53 -0.02
CA TRP A 85 6.27 8.71 -0.53
C TRP A 85 4.87 8.88 0.05
N LEU A 86 4.05 7.82 0.09
CA LEU A 86 2.71 7.82 0.68
C LEU A 86 2.69 8.23 2.16
N GLY A 87 3.77 7.95 2.88
CA GLY A 87 3.87 8.31 4.28
C GLY A 87 4.61 9.62 4.56
N THR A 88 5.12 10.29 3.52
CA THR A 88 5.86 11.55 3.66
C THR A 88 4.89 12.74 3.63
N PRO A 89 4.92 13.65 4.63
CA PRO A 89 4.18 14.90 4.60
C PRO A 89 4.53 15.75 3.37
N CYS A 90 3.51 16.26 2.70
CA CYS A 90 3.65 17.10 1.51
C CYS A 90 3.36 18.56 1.85
N ALA A 91 4.33 19.44 1.63
CA ALA A 91 4.16 20.89 1.87
C ALA A 91 3.04 21.49 1.01
N ALA A 92 2.89 21.03 -0.23
CA ALA A 92 1.82 21.46 -1.12
C ALA A 92 0.42 21.06 -0.64
N LEU A 93 0.32 20.06 0.24
CA LEU A 93 -0.92 19.63 0.87
C LEU A 93 -1.06 20.16 2.31
N GLY A 94 -0.32 21.21 2.67
CA GLY A 94 -0.37 21.79 4.01
C GLY A 94 0.20 20.87 5.10
N GLY A 95 1.16 20.01 4.74
CA GLY A 95 1.74 19.03 5.66
C GLY A 95 0.93 17.73 5.78
N LEU A 96 -0.18 17.59 5.04
CA LEU A 96 -0.86 16.31 4.89
C LEU A 96 -0.03 15.36 4.03
N ARG A 97 -0.30 14.06 4.19
CA ARG A 97 0.21 13.03 3.30
C ARG A 97 -0.55 13.06 1.97
N PRO A 98 0.08 12.61 0.87
CA PRO A 98 -0.58 12.47 -0.41
C PRO A 98 -1.82 11.57 -0.39
#